data_AF-A0A962NBA5-F1
#
_entry.id   AF-A0A962NBA5-F1
#
_cell.length_a   1.000
_cell.length_b   1.000
_cell.length_c   1.000
_cell.angle_alpha   90.00
_cell.angle_beta   90.00
_cell.angle_gamma   90.00
#
_symmetry.space_group_name_H-M   'P 1'
#
loop_
_entity.id
_entity.type
_entity.pdbx_description
1 polymer ?
#
loop_
_entity_poly.entity_id
_entity_poly.type
_entity_poly.pdbx_seq_one_letter_code
_entity_poly.pdbx_strand_id
1 'polypeptide(L)'
;MTSARRPRLRAADIDAVMVAMRAGATILRGGSRAHSTLGVDEQGWYWEHYDEGAVERVPTDEHAFRSLVHDDPSLLLPLLRRPHWEAFQRALMSDDIPAARKALRGWLRWGDPMRHGSTWLALLNWPRRQPDPSVIDALRERIRDYTLWHLFMEAHAWTRGPEIRERALRFLDQVLSMVGGEVDGTERLRRAFAGL
;
A
#
# COMPACT_ATOMS: atom_id res chain seq x y z
N MET A 1 9.78 -26.33 -2.54
CA MET A 1 9.81 -24.86 -2.41
C MET A 1 9.85 -24.26 -3.81
N THR A 2 8.71 -23.82 -4.34
CA THR A 2 8.64 -23.16 -5.64
C THR A 2 9.35 -21.81 -5.55
N SER A 3 10.49 -21.68 -6.22
CA SER A 3 11.17 -20.41 -6.46
C SER A 3 10.16 -19.45 -7.11
N ALA A 4 9.63 -18.51 -6.33
CA ALA A 4 8.85 -17.42 -6.89
C ALA A 4 9.77 -16.68 -7.87
N ARG A 5 9.44 -16.71 -9.17
CA ARG A 5 10.19 -15.98 -10.20
C ARG A 5 10.37 -14.54 -9.72
N ARG A 6 11.63 -14.08 -9.60
CA ARG A 6 11.94 -12.69 -9.29
C ARG A 6 11.17 -11.77 -10.25
N PRO A 7 10.54 -10.69 -9.76
CA PRO A 7 9.83 -9.75 -10.63
C PRO A 7 10.82 -9.16 -11.63
N ARG A 8 10.55 -9.34 -12.93
CA ARG A 8 11.40 -8.81 -13.99
C ARG A 8 11.01 -7.36 -14.26
N LEU A 9 11.81 -6.42 -13.76
CA LEU A 9 11.64 -4.99 -14.04
C LEU A 9 12.08 -4.67 -15.47
N ARG A 10 11.36 -3.77 -16.13
CA ARG A 10 11.70 -3.24 -17.46
C ARG A 10 12.54 -1.97 -17.30
N ALA A 11 13.23 -1.55 -18.36
CA ALA A 11 14.02 -0.32 -18.36
C ALA A 11 13.22 0.89 -17.85
N ALA A 12 12.00 1.08 -18.36
CA ALA A 12 11.12 2.18 -17.92
C ALA A 12 10.75 2.12 -16.42
N ASP A 13 10.72 0.92 -15.82
CA ASP A 13 10.43 0.77 -14.39
C ASP A 13 11.67 1.18 -13.56
N ILE A 14 12.87 0.88 -14.05
CA ILE A 14 14.15 1.33 -13.45
C ILE A 14 14.28 2.85 -13.56
N ASP A 15 13.95 3.42 -14.72
CA ASP A 15 14.00 4.88 -14.93
C ASP A 15 13.05 5.61 -13.97
N ALA A 16 11.84 5.08 -13.77
CA ALA A 16 10.88 5.63 -12.81
C ALA A 16 11.43 5.62 -11.37
N VAL A 17 12.10 4.53 -10.97
CA VAL A 17 12.75 4.44 -9.66
C VAL A 17 13.89 5.46 -9.55
N MET A 18 14.75 5.58 -10.57
CA MET A 18 15.85 6.54 -10.58
C MET A 18 15.35 7.98 -10.44
N VAL A 19 14.26 8.33 -11.14
CA VAL A 19 13.61 9.64 -10.99
C VAL A 19 13.10 9.84 -9.56
N ALA A 20 12.44 8.85 -8.98
CA ALA A 20 11.95 8.93 -7.60
C ALA A 20 13.10 9.09 -6.59
N MET A 21 14.19 8.34 -6.76
CA MET A 21 15.36 8.45 -5.89
C MET A 21 15.99 9.84 -5.97
N ARG A 22 16.18 10.38 -7.18
CA ARG A 22 16.68 11.76 -7.38
C ARG A 22 15.74 12.83 -6.82
N ALA A 23 14.46 12.51 -6.65
CA ALA A 23 13.50 13.38 -5.95
C ALA A 23 13.50 13.17 -4.42
N GLY A 24 14.46 12.42 -3.86
CA GLY A 24 14.64 12.18 -2.43
C GLY A 24 14.03 10.89 -1.90
N ALA A 25 13.53 10.00 -2.75
CA ALA A 25 13.07 8.69 -2.29
C ALA A 25 14.24 7.77 -1.93
N THR A 26 14.02 6.86 -0.98
CA THR A 26 15.05 5.94 -0.50
C THR A 26 14.62 4.48 -0.62
N ILE A 27 15.60 3.57 -0.67
CA ILE A 27 15.38 2.12 -0.69
C ILE A 27 15.92 1.53 0.62
N LEU A 28 15.05 0.90 1.40
CA LEU A 28 15.43 0.24 2.65
C LEU A 28 15.65 -1.25 2.44
N ARG A 29 16.75 -1.77 2.98
CA ARG A 29 17.11 -3.19 3.02
C ARG A 29 17.39 -3.59 4.46
N GLY A 30 16.67 -4.58 4.99
CA GLY A 30 16.86 -5.08 6.36
C GLY A 30 15.59 -5.00 7.21
N GLY A 31 15.76 -5.04 8.53
CA GLY A 31 14.68 -5.09 9.51
C GLY A 31 14.69 -3.92 10.49
N SER A 32 13.77 -3.94 11.45
CA SER A 32 13.57 -2.81 12.39
C SER A 32 14.76 -2.52 13.30
N ARG A 33 15.59 -3.53 13.62
CA ARG A 33 16.75 -3.38 14.51
C ARG A 33 18.07 -3.10 13.79
N ALA A 34 18.17 -3.50 12.53
CA ALA A 34 19.33 -3.24 11.68
C ALA A 34 18.89 -3.18 10.21
N HIS A 35 19.16 -2.05 9.55
CA HIS A 35 18.83 -1.85 8.14
C HIS A 35 19.81 -0.91 7.45
N SER A 36 19.80 -0.94 6.13
CA SER A 36 20.56 -0.06 5.27
C SER A 36 19.61 0.67 4.33
N THR A 37 19.81 1.97 4.18
CA THR A 37 19.00 2.84 3.33
C THR A 37 19.88 3.37 2.20
N LEU A 38 19.55 3.04 0.96
CA LEU A 38 20.18 3.65 -0.21
C LEU A 38 19.41 4.93 -0.57
N GLY A 39 20.14 6.03 -0.72
CA GLY A 39 19.60 7.30 -1.17
C GLY A 39 20.53 8.01 -2.14
N VAL A 40 20.05 9.14 -2.65
CA VAL A 40 20.82 10.07 -3.48
C VAL A 40 20.40 11.49 -3.12
N ASP A 41 21.39 12.36 -2.94
CA ASP A 41 21.19 13.79 -2.71
C ASP A 41 22.21 14.63 -3.49
N GLU A 42 22.35 15.90 -3.14
CA GLU A 42 23.27 16.84 -3.79
C GLU A 42 24.76 16.40 -3.72
N GLN A 43 25.13 15.58 -2.74
CA GLN A 43 26.49 15.06 -2.57
C GLN A 43 26.74 13.76 -3.34
N GLY A 44 25.69 13.20 -3.95
CA GLY A 44 25.74 11.94 -4.70
C GLY A 44 25.03 10.80 -4.00
N TRP A 45 25.35 9.57 -4.40
CA TRP A 45 24.76 8.35 -3.86
C TRP A 45 25.34 8.03 -2.48
N TYR A 46 24.52 7.48 -1.59
CA TYR A 46 24.97 7.05 -0.27
C TYR A 46 24.21 5.84 0.26
N TRP A 47 24.88 5.08 1.12
CA TRP A 47 24.25 4.16 2.06
C TRP A 47 24.21 4.79 3.45
N GLU A 48 23.08 4.67 4.12
CA GLU A 48 22.94 4.94 5.55
C GLU A 48 22.66 3.62 6.27
N HIS A 49 23.53 3.23 7.18
CA HIS A 49 23.42 2.02 7.97
C HIS A 49 22.93 2.37 9.36
N TYR A 50 21.80 1.78 9.75
CA TYR A 50 21.27 1.85 11.09
C TYR A 50 21.48 0.51 11.79
N ASP A 51 22.03 0.55 13.01
CA ASP A 51 22.16 -0.60 13.89
C ASP A 51 21.94 -0.17 15.36
N GLU A 52 20.81 -0.56 15.94
CA GLU A 52 20.45 -0.34 17.35
C GLU A 52 20.71 1.08 17.90
N GLY A 53 20.47 2.12 17.09
CA GLY A 53 20.63 3.52 17.49
C GLY A 53 21.93 4.18 17.04
N ALA A 54 22.88 3.42 16.49
CA ALA A 54 23.99 3.94 15.73
C ALA A 54 23.57 4.18 14.26
N VAL A 55 24.02 5.29 13.69
CA VAL A 55 23.80 5.64 12.27
C VAL A 55 25.13 6.01 11.64
N GLU A 56 25.47 5.34 10.54
CA GLU A 56 26.65 5.64 9.75
C GLU A 56 26.26 5.88 8.29
N ARG A 57 26.79 6.93 7.67
CA ARG A 57 26.56 7.25 6.27
C ARG A 57 27.84 7.11 5.45
N VAL A 58 27.79 6.31 4.39
CA VAL A 58 28.92 5.97 3.52
C VAL A 58 28.60 6.36 2.07
N PRO A 59 29.47 7.13 1.38
CA PRO A 59 29.31 7.42 -0.04
C PRO A 59 29.30 6.14 -0.89
N THR A 60 28.51 6.15 -1.97
CA THR A 60 28.47 5.07 -2.94
C THR A 60 28.26 5.62 -4.36
N ASP A 61 27.91 4.78 -5.31
CA ASP A 61 27.71 5.15 -6.71
C ASP A 61 26.44 4.54 -7.30
N GLU A 62 26.14 4.88 -8.56
CA GLU A 62 25.02 4.30 -9.31
C GLU A 62 25.21 2.78 -9.55
N HIS A 63 26.45 2.28 -9.52
CA HIS A 63 26.71 0.86 -9.68
C HIS A 63 26.08 0.05 -8.52
N ALA A 64 26.14 0.55 -7.29
CA ALA A 64 25.45 -0.07 -6.16
C ALA A 64 23.92 -0.19 -6.38
N PHE A 65 23.28 0.85 -6.92
CA PHE A 65 21.86 0.78 -7.30
C PHE A 65 21.60 -0.30 -8.35
N ARG A 66 22.42 -0.35 -9.41
CA ARG A 66 22.28 -1.35 -10.48
C ARG A 66 22.45 -2.77 -9.94
N SER A 67 23.35 -2.98 -8.99
CA SER A 67 23.50 -4.26 -8.28
C SER A 67 22.23 -4.64 -7.51
N LEU A 68 21.57 -3.71 -6.82
CA LEU A 68 20.27 -3.98 -6.17
C LEU A 68 19.19 -4.39 -7.17
N VAL A 69 19.10 -3.72 -8.33
CA VAL A 69 18.14 -4.07 -9.39
C VAL A 69 18.31 -5.53 -9.83
N HIS A 70 19.55 -6.00 -9.92
CA HIS A 70 19.87 -7.37 -10.32
C HIS A 70 19.64 -8.39 -9.19
N ASP A 71 20.13 -8.08 -7.99
CA ASP A 71 20.21 -9.04 -6.88
C ASP A 71 18.89 -9.18 -6.13
N ASP A 72 18.19 -8.06 -5.90
CA ASP A 72 16.91 -8.04 -5.20
C ASP A 72 15.97 -6.93 -5.72
N PRO A 73 15.38 -7.11 -6.93
CA PRO A 73 14.45 -6.14 -7.49
C PRO A 73 13.18 -5.93 -6.66
N SER A 74 12.91 -6.79 -5.66
CA SER A 74 11.72 -6.66 -4.81
C SER A 74 11.78 -5.41 -3.92
N LEU A 75 12.98 -4.96 -3.58
CA LEU A 75 13.23 -3.74 -2.80
C LEU A 75 12.75 -2.47 -3.53
N LEU A 76 12.54 -2.54 -4.84
CA LEU A 76 12.11 -1.42 -5.68
C LEU A 76 10.59 -1.32 -5.80
N LEU A 77 9.86 -2.39 -5.46
CA LEU A 77 8.40 -2.45 -5.57
C LEU A 77 7.67 -1.40 -4.72
N PRO A 78 8.10 -1.05 -3.48
CA PRO A 78 7.49 0.04 -2.73
C PRO A 78 7.51 1.37 -3.49
N LEU A 79 8.63 1.71 -4.13
CA LEU A 79 8.77 2.94 -4.91
C LEU A 79 7.88 2.94 -6.16
N LEU A 80 7.72 1.78 -6.81
CA LEU A 80 6.82 1.64 -7.97
C LEU A 80 5.34 1.67 -7.59
N ARG A 81 4.99 1.20 -6.39
CA ARG A 81 3.61 1.15 -5.88
C ARG A 81 3.14 2.48 -5.32
N ARG A 82 3.99 3.18 -4.56
CA ARG A 82 3.62 4.36 -3.78
C ARG A 82 2.87 5.43 -4.60
N PRO A 83 3.31 5.83 -5.81
CA PRO A 83 2.59 6.83 -6.59
C PRO A 83 1.17 6.40 -6.95
N HIS A 84 0.95 5.10 -7.18
CA HIS A 84 -0.38 4.56 -7.46
C HIS A 84 -1.27 4.52 -6.21
N TRP A 85 -0.69 4.26 -5.03
CA TRP A 85 -1.44 4.33 -3.78
C TRP A 85 -1.85 5.76 -3.45
N GLU A 86 -0.95 6.73 -3.59
CA GLU A 86 -1.26 8.15 -3.38
C GLU A 86 -2.30 8.67 -4.40
N ALA A 87 -2.22 8.23 -5.66
CA ALA A 87 -3.26 8.52 -6.66
C ALA A 87 -4.61 7.89 -6.30
N PHE A 88 -4.61 6.68 -5.74
CA PHE A 88 -5.81 6.00 -5.27
C PHE A 88 -6.45 6.74 -4.08
N GLN A 89 -5.66 7.11 -3.07
CA GLN A 89 -6.12 7.88 -1.91
C GLN A 89 -6.75 9.22 -2.34
N ARG A 90 -6.09 9.97 -3.24
CA ARG A 90 -6.64 11.22 -3.77
C ARG A 90 -7.96 11.00 -4.51
N ALA A 91 -8.04 10.00 -5.37
CA ALA A 91 -9.26 9.70 -6.12
C ALA A 91 -10.42 9.29 -5.21
N LEU A 92 -10.16 8.50 -4.16
CA LEU A 92 -11.18 8.17 -3.16
C LEU A 92 -11.69 9.40 -2.41
N MET A 93 -10.77 10.26 -1.96
CA MET A 93 -11.13 11.49 -1.24
C MET A 93 -11.95 12.45 -2.10
N SER A 94 -11.80 12.39 -3.43
CA SER A 94 -12.57 13.17 -4.40
C SER A 94 -13.75 12.42 -5.02
N ASP A 95 -14.11 11.23 -4.53
CA ASP A 95 -15.19 10.37 -5.07
C ASP A 95 -15.06 9.99 -6.57
N ASP A 96 -13.87 10.11 -7.16
CA ASP A 96 -13.62 9.67 -8.53
C ASP A 96 -13.37 8.15 -8.57
N ILE A 97 -14.46 7.38 -8.49
CA ILE A 97 -14.43 5.93 -8.49
C ILE A 97 -13.71 5.35 -9.73
N PRO A 98 -13.94 5.84 -10.97
CA PRO A 98 -13.14 5.43 -12.12
C PRO A 98 -11.63 5.63 -11.96
N ALA A 99 -11.19 6.79 -11.49
CA ALA A 99 -9.77 7.06 -11.24
C ALA A 99 -9.22 6.18 -10.12
N ALA A 100 -9.97 5.98 -9.04
CA ALA A 100 -9.59 5.11 -7.93
C ALA A 100 -9.36 3.66 -8.42
N ARG A 101 -10.25 3.11 -9.26
CA ARG A 101 -10.05 1.79 -9.87
C ARG A 101 -8.80 1.74 -10.75
N LYS A 102 -8.56 2.76 -11.57
CA LYS A 102 -7.38 2.82 -12.45
C LYS A 102 -6.08 2.84 -11.64
N ALA A 103 -6.00 3.70 -10.63
CA ALA A 103 -4.86 3.81 -9.75
C ALA A 103 -4.61 2.49 -9.00
N LEU A 104 -5.65 1.88 -8.44
CA LEU A 104 -5.54 0.62 -7.72
C LEU A 104 -5.05 -0.53 -8.61
N ARG A 105 -5.49 -0.62 -9.87
CA ARG A 105 -4.93 -1.59 -10.83
C ARG A 105 -3.46 -1.35 -11.12
N GLY A 106 -3.04 -0.09 -11.21
CA GLY A 106 -1.63 0.29 -11.33
C GLY A 106 -0.81 -0.16 -10.13
N TRP A 107 -1.34 -0.01 -8.92
CA TRP A 107 -0.72 -0.51 -7.69
C TRP A 107 -0.60 -2.04 -7.68
N LEU A 108 -1.69 -2.73 -7.99
CA LEU A 108 -1.76 -4.21 -8.01
C LEU A 108 -0.82 -4.87 -9.01
N ARG A 109 -0.45 -4.17 -10.09
CA ARG A 109 0.55 -4.65 -11.06
C ARG A 109 1.88 -5.05 -10.41
N TRP A 110 2.21 -4.42 -9.29
CA TRP A 110 3.46 -4.63 -8.54
C TRP A 110 3.27 -5.49 -7.29
N GLY A 111 2.12 -6.18 -7.18
CA GLY A 111 1.79 -7.09 -6.10
C GLY A 111 1.09 -6.43 -4.91
N ASP A 112 0.32 -7.24 -4.17
CA ASP A 112 -0.50 -6.85 -3.03
C ASP A 112 -0.02 -7.56 -1.74
N PRO A 113 0.94 -6.97 -1.01
CA PRO A 113 1.61 -7.65 0.08
C PRO A 113 0.69 -7.84 1.30
N MET A 114 -0.29 -6.93 1.47
CA MET A 114 -1.21 -6.93 2.61
C MET A 114 -2.60 -7.47 2.24
N ARG A 115 -2.82 -7.87 0.99
CA ARG A 115 -4.15 -8.22 0.45
C ARG A 115 -5.18 -7.10 0.60
N HIS A 116 -4.72 -5.84 0.65
CA HIS A 116 -5.57 -4.66 0.77
C HIS A 116 -6.16 -4.29 -0.58
N GLY A 117 -5.35 -4.33 -1.63
CA GLY A 117 -5.77 -3.87 -2.96
C GLY A 117 -6.79 -4.78 -3.62
N SER A 118 -6.70 -6.09 -3.45
CA SER A 118 -7.73 -7.02 -3.93
C SER A 118 -9.09 -6.76 -3.27
N THR A 119 -9.07 -6.44 -1.97
CA THR A 119 -10.25 -6.12 -1.17
C THR A 119 -10.89 -4.82 -1.64
N TRP A 120 -10.09 -3.76 -1.79
CA TRP A 120 -10.56 -2.49 -2.36
C TRP A 120 -11.09 -2.66 -3.78
N LEU A 121 -10.44 -3.45 -4.62
CA LEU A 121 -10.91 -3.67 -5.98
C LEU A 121 -12.26 -4.38 -6.00
N ALA A 122 -12.49 -5.36 -5.12
CA ALA A 122 -13.79 -6.00 -4.98
C ALA A 122 -14.86 -4.99 -4.53
N LEU A 123 -14.56 -4.17 -3.52
CA LEU A 123 -15.45 -3.13 -3.01
C LEU A 123 -15.83 -2.11 -4.10
N LEU A 124 -14.86 -1.60 -4.86
CA LEU A 124 -15.09 -0.62 -5.93
C LEU A 124 -15.86 -1.17 -7.14
N ASN A 125 -15.91 -2.50 -7.29
CA ASN A 125 -16.64 -3.16 -8.36
C ASN A 125 -18.02 -3.66 -7.93
N TRP A 126 -18.33 -3.68 -6.64
CA TRP A 126 -19.66 -4.02 -6.13
C TRP A 126 -20.67 -2.87 -6.35
N PRO A 127 -21.95 -3.14 -6.65
CA PRO A 127 -22.57 -4.45 -6.92
C PRO A 127 -22.43 -4.94 -8.37
N ARG A 128 -21.69 -4.21 -9.22
CA ARG A 128 -21.56 -4.54 -10.65
C ARG A 128 -20.90 -5.89 -10.92
N ARG A 129 -20.05 -6.38 -10.01
CA ARG A 129 -19.42 -7.69 -10.06
C ARG A 129 -19.43 -8.33 -8.69
N GLN A 130 -19.85 -9.60 -8.64
CA GLN A 130 -19.80 -10.38 -7.42
C GLN A 130 -18.33 -10.61 -6.99
N PRO A 131 -17.99 -10.40 -5.70
CA PRO A 131 -16.67 -10.71 -5.19
C PRO A 131 -16.42 -12.21 -5.19
N ASP A 132 -15.15 -12.59 -5.24
CA ASP A 132 -14.76 -13.97 -4.98
C ASP A 132 -15.12 -14.36 -3.53
N PRO A 133 -15.60 -15.61 -3.27
CA PRO A 133 -15.91 -16.07 -1.92
C PRO A 133 -14.78 -15.86 -0.91
N SER A 134 -13.53 -16.04 -1.32
CA SER A 134 -12.36 -15.82 -0.45
C SER A 134 -12.21 -14.37 0.01
N VAL A 135 -12.67 -13.40 -0.79
CA VAL A 135 -12.69 -11.99 -0.41
C VAL A 135 -13.81 -11.72 0.59
N ILE A 136 -14.97 -12.35 0.41
CA ILE A 136 -16.10 -12.25 1.35
C ILE A 136 -15.69 -12.79 2.71
N ASP A 137 -15.06 -13.97 2.76
CA ASP A 137 -14.59 -14.57 4.01
C ASP A 137 -13.49 -13.72 4.67
N ALA A 138 -12.56 -13.19 3.88
CA ALA A 138 -11.55 -12.27 4.39
C ALA A 138 -12.18 -10.97 4.95
N LEU A 139 -13.25 -10.45 4.35
CA LEU A 139 -13.97 -9.28 4.87
C LEU A 139 -14.66 -9.59 6.20
N ARG A 140 -15.27 -10.79 6.35
CA ARG A 140 -15.87 -11.22 7.61
C ARG A 140 -14.84 -11.26 8.75
N GLU A 141 -13.67 -11.84 8.51
CA GLU A 141 -12.61 -11.86 9.52
C GLU A 141 -12.10 -10.45 9.86
N ARG A 142 -11.94 -9.58 8.86
CA ARG A 142 -11.46 -8.20 9.05
C ARG A 142 -12.44 -7.28 9.81
N ILE A 143 -13.71 -7.64 9.85
CA ILE A 143 -14.70 -6.95 10.69
C ILE A 143 -14.45 -7.29 12.17
N ARG A 144 -14.08 -8.53 12.47
CA ARG A 144 -13.89 -9.03 13.85
C ARG A 144 -12.64 -8.51 14.54
N ASP A 145 -11.63 -8.03 13.83
CA ASP A 145 -10.30 -7.71 14.40
C ASP A 145 -9.89 -6.23 14.24
N TYR A 146 -10.82 -5.35 13.84
CA TYR A 146 -10.55 -3.94 13.49
C TYR A 146 -9.67 -3.73 12.25
N THR A 147 -9.29 -4.77 11.51
CA THR A 147 -8.50 -4.60 10.28
C THR A 147 -9.27 -3.77 9.24
N LEU A 148 -10.59 -3.89 9.19
CA LEU A 148 -11.42 -3.09 8.28
C LEU A 148 -11.36 -1.58 8.59
N TRP A 149 -11.23 -1.20 9.86
CA TRP A 149 -11.03 0.20 10.26
C TRP A 149 -9.68 0.73 9.77
N HIS A 150 -8.61 -0.03 10.00
CA HIS A 150 -7.26 0.34 9.57
C HIS A 150 -7.17 0.45 8.05
N LEU A 151 -7.77 -0.50 7.32
CA LEU A 151 -7.83 -0.48 5.86
C LEU A 151 -8.56 0.76 5.34
N PHE A 152 -9.66 1.17 5.99
CA PHE A 152 -10.37 2.41 5.64
C PHE A 152 -9.49 3.64 5.89
N MET A 153 -8.89 3.74 7.08
CA MET A 153 -8.06 4.89 7.47
C MET A 153 -6.82 5.01 6.59
N GLU A 154 -6.16 3.90 6.27
CA GLU A 154 -5.03 3.89 5.34
C GLU A 154 -5.43 4.44 3.96
N ALA A 155 -6.60 4.04 3.44
CA ALA A 155 -7.10 4.52 2.15
C ALA A 155 -7.53 6.00 2.16
N HIS A 156 -7.82 6.57 3.33
CA HIS A 156 -8.18 7.97 3.51
C HIS A 156 -7.06 8.80 4.17
N ALA A 157 -5.82 8.30 4.09
CA ALA A 157 -4.63 8.96 4.62
C ALA A 157 -4.74 9.39 6.09
N TRP A 158 -5.45 8.59 6.89
CA TRP A 158 -5.72 8.84 8.31
C TRP A 158 -6.47 10.15 8.60
N THR A 159 -7.15 10.72 7.61
CA THR A 159 -7.94 11.93 7.75
C THR A 159 -9.14 11.68 8.68
N ARG A 160 -9.53 12.66 9.50
CA ARG A 160 -10.67 12.58 10.43
C ARG A 160 -11.60 13.78 10.26
N GLY A 161 -12.84 13.65 10.74
CA GLY A 161 -13.85 14.69 10.66
C GLY A 161 -15.22 14.18 10.19
N PRO A 162 -16.26 15.02 10.26
CA PRO A 162 -17.65 14.62 9.99
C PRO A 162 -17.85 13.95 8.63
N GLU A 163 -17.25 14.52 7.58
CA GLU A 163 -17.35 13.97 6.22
C GLU A 163 -16.68 12.59 6.10
N ILE A 164 -15.53 12.39 6.76
CA ILE A 164 -14.85 11.09 6.76
C ILE A 164 -15.63 10.07 7.57
N ARG A 165 -16.20 10.46 8.71
CA ARG A 165 -17.11 9.60 9.48
C ARG A 165 -18.28 9.13 8.64
N GLU A 166 -18.96 10.02 7.93
CA GLU A 166 -20.06 9.65 7.06
C GLU A 166 -19.63 8.69 5.95
N ARG A 167 -18.47 8.93 5.32
CA ARG A 167 -17.88 8.01 4.34
C ARG A 167 -17.59 6.64 4.97
N ALA A 168 -17.07 6.62 6.19
CA ALA A 168 -16.71 5.40 6.91
C ALA A 168 -17.94 4.55 7.26
N LEU A 169 -19.04 5.19 7.68
CA LEU A 169 -20.30 4.52 7.95
C LEU A 169 -20.93 3.96 6.66
N ARG A 170 -20.94 4.74 5.57
CA ARG A 170 -21.39 4.23 4.25
C ARG A 170 -20.53 3.07 3.76
N PHE A 171 -19.23 3.15 3.97
CA PHE A 171 -18.29 2.09 3.66
C PHE A 171 -18.59 0.81 4.45
N LEU A 172 -18.84 0.92 5.76
CA LEU A 172 -19.24 -0.21 6.58
C LEU A 172 -20.55 -0.82 6.07
N ASP A 173 -21.58 -0.02 5.81
CA ASP A 173 -22.87 -0.51 5.32
C ASP A 173 -22.72 -1.22 3.96
N GLN A 174 -21.85 -0.71 3.07
CA GLN A 174 -21.51 -1.37 1.80
C GLN A 174 -20.84 -2.73 2.04
N VAL A 175 -19.90 -2.82 2.98
CA VAL A 175 -19.24 -4.09 3.33
C VAL A 175 -20.25 -5.08 3.92
N LEU A 176 -21.13 -4.64 4.82
CA LEU A 176 -22.15 -5.50 5.43
C LEU A 176 -23.12 -6.04 4.37
N SER A 177 -23.56 -5.20 3.42
CA SER A 177 -24.35 -5.64 2.28
C SER A 177 -23.62 -6.70 1.44
N MET A 178 -22.30 -6.55 1.25
CA MET A 178 -21.49 -7.50 0.50
C MET A 178 -21.33 -8.86 1.21
N VAL A 179 -21.18 -8.89 2.53
CA VAL A 179 -20.98 -10.14 3.30
C VAL A 179 -22.26 -10.83 3.74
N GLY A 180 -23.43 -10.23 3.44
CA GLY A 180 -24.75 -10.80 3.70
C GLY A 180 -25.41 -10.37 5.01
N GLY A 181 -24.99 -9.24 5.60
CA GLY A 181 -25.60 -8.68 6.81
C GLY A 181 -24.60 -8.44 7.94
N GLU A 182 -25.13 -8.29 9.15
CA GLU A 182 -24.31 -8.13 10.36
C GLU A 182 -23.56 -9.41 10.71
N VAL A 183 -22.34 -9.24 11.21
CA VAL A 183 -21.47 -10.31 11.69
C VAL A 183 -20.87 -9.89 13.02
N ASP A 184 -20.24 -10.84 13.71
CA ASP A 184 -19.52 -10.55 14.94
C ASP A 184 -18.49 -9.41 14.74
N GLY A 185 -18.40 -8.49 15.69
CA GLY A 185 -17.56 -7.29 15.62
C GLY A 185 -18.19 -6.06 14.96
N THR A 186 -19.33 -6.18 14.26
CA THR A 186 -19.97 -5.04 13.56
C THR A 186 -20.27 -3.86 14.47
N GLU A 187 -20.89 -4.08 15.63
CA GLU A 187 -21.28 -2.99 16.54
C GLU A 187 -20.07 -2.21 17.05
N ARG A 188 -19.01 -2.95 17.42
CA ARG A 188 -17.76 -2.38 17.91
C ARG A 188 -17.05 -1.58 16.81
N LEU A 189 -17.06 -2.07 15.57
CA LEU A 189 -16.51 -1.36 14.42
C LEU A 189 -17.31 -0.10 14.09
N ARG A 190 -18.65 -0.18 14.12
CA ARG A 190 -19.55 0.97 13.93
C ARG A 190 -19.25 2.07 14.95
N ARG A 191 -19.04 1.72 16.23
CA ARG A 191 -18.62 2.68 17.27
C ARG A 191 -17.29 3.37 16.94
N ALA A 192 -16.29 2.63 16.45
CA ALA A 192 -15.02 3.24 16.09
C ALA A 192 -15.09 4.14 14.85
N PHE A 193 -15.91 3.81 13.85
CA PHE A 193 -16.17 4.72 12.74
C PHE A 193 -16.97 5.95 13.18
N ALA A 194 -17.94 5.80 14.09
CA ALA A 194 -18.68 6.93 14.65
C ALA A 194 -17.79 7.90 15.45
N GLY A 195 -16.63 7.45 15.92
CA GLY A 195 -15.62 8.27 16.60
C GLY A 195 -14.65 9.03 15.68
N LEU A 196 -14.79 8.93 14.35
CA LEU A 196 -14.05 9.73 13.37
C LEU A 196 -14.62 11.15 13.24
#